data_AF-A0A4U6BM83-F1
#
_entry.id   AF-A0A4U6BM83-F1
#
_cell.length_a   1.000
_cell.length_b   1.000
_cell.length_c   1.000
_cell.angle_alpha   90.00
_cell.angle_beta   90.00
_cell.angle_gamma   90.00
#
_symmetry.space_group_name_H-M   'P 1'
#
loop_
_entity.id
_entity.type
_entity.pdbx_description
1 polymer ?
#
loop_
_entity_poly.entity_id
_entity_poly.type
_entity_poly.pdbx_seq_one_letter_code
_entity_poly.pdbx_strand_id
1 'polypeptide(L)'
;MASQLPLVVSDTSQLTLADKQRRTATAELSLSYGPKSLWLVNINGFVGPTIFSASVTSAVPEKIIQEPFFKEPPALHATQCHLHKYEYQGVVHTEKTITTEPQHIIDCRTLSATALRRKYKAEASSHRNMLHRALRRGNVIHPDFQKFCSFLTHIGPVPCGGASLDRISNDDLEYAPGKVRWADRRTQNSNKGDTLLFQCSRSNKNYTASRLAKLQKVSPNTIRTRLARGWSDDEIIEGKRQDRSLRSRHISQQSYLHKQNDRTQLPTREKTSGELAWEKRAKTAQWYRDHEGEEYCIADLQTLNEVAGECGLSISREALKRKFAKWWPDWKPHLRIDRLPDWAKEMIAEIEGCSLIEIAQRKGQLHDLL
;
A
#
# COMPACT_ATOMS: atom_id res chain seq x y z
N MET A 1 4.19 27.35 90.76
CA MET A 1 4.36 26.39 89.66
C MET A 1 4.98 27.13 88.48
N ALA A 2 6.21 26.71 88.14
CA ALA A 2 7.07 27.00 86.97
C ALA A 2 6.83 28.33 86.21
N SER A 3 7.64 29.38 86.43
CA SER A 3 9.01 29.66 85.94
C SER A 3 9.17 29.93 84.44
N GLN A 4 9.34 31.22 84.15
CA GLN A 4 10.06 31.79 83.00
C GLN A 4 11.48 31.23 82.89
N LEU A 5 12.05 31.16 81.67
CA LEU A 5 13.47 31.38 81.30
C LEU A 5 13.63 31.28 79.75
N PRO A 6 14.75 31.76 79.15
CA PRO A 6 14.71 32.66 78.00
C PRO A 6 15.58 32.25 76.78
N LEU A 7 15.64 33.18 75.82
CA LEU A 7 16.57 33.29 74.68
C LEU A 7 17.99 32.73 74.92
N VAL A 8 18.48 32.00 73.93
CA VAL A 8 19.91 31.79 73.67
C VAL A 8 20.21 32.12 72.21
N VAL A 9 21.19 32.99 72.04
CA VAL A 9 21.86 33.42 70.81
C VAL A 9 23.23 32.73 70.77
N SER A 10 23.59 32.13 69.63
CA SER A 10 24.93 31.81 69.08
C SER A 10 24.71 30.62 68.11
N ASP A 11 25.37 30.46 66.96
CA ASP A 11 26.68 30.94 66.58
C ASP A 11 26.80 31.04 65.05
N THR A 12 27.67 31.97 64.70
CA THR A 12 28.33 32.30 63.45
C THR A 12 28.87 31.09 62.68
N SER A 13 28.60 31.05 61.36
CA SER A 13 29.44 30.29 60.41
C SER A 13 29.71 31.17 59.20
N GLN A 14 30.99 31.44 59.03
CA GLN A 14 31.54 32.38 58.08
C GLN A 14 31.55 31.81 56.67
N LEU A 15 31.05 32.59 55.72
CA LEU A 15 31.40 32.47 54.30
C LEU A 15 31.94 33.82 53.87
N THR A 16 33.26 33.94 53.96
CA THR A 16 34.06 34.96 53.27
C THR A 16 33.90 34.72 51.76
N LEU A 17 33.32 35.67 51.04
CA LEU A 17 33.99 36.80 50.40
C LEU A 17 34.99 36.36 49.31
N ALA A 18 34.45 36.14 48.11
CA ALA A 18 35.11 36.55 46.87
C ALA A 18 34.05 37.21 45.96
N ASP A 19 33.80 38.48 46.25
CA ASP A 19 33.63 39.60 45.31
C ASP A 19 33.91 39.22 43.84
N LYS A 20 33.06 39.50 42.84
CA LYS A 20 32.78 40.80 42.17
C LYS A 20 32.43 40.37 40.73
N GLN A 21 31.43 40.84 39.97
CA GLN A 21 30.87 42.17 39.70
C GLN A 21 29.44 41.92 39.11
N ARG A 22 28.35 42.54 39.57
CA ARG A 22 27.72 43.79 39.05
C ARG A 22 27.90 43.96 37.53
N ARG A 23 26.90 44.22 36.67
CA ARG A 23 25.59 44.88 36.81
C ARG A 23 24.81 44.73 35.49
N THR A 24 23.49 44.54 35.61
CA THR A 24 22.35 45.08 34.80
C THR A 24 22.60 45.69 33.42
N ALA A 25 21.83 45.25 32.41
CA ALA A 25 21.07 46.15 31.52
C ALA A 25 20.00 45.38 30.71
N THR A 26 18.79 45.95 30.75
CA THR A 26 17.60 45.73 29.92
C THR A 26 17.85 46.00 28.44
N ALA A 27 17.22 45.23 27.54
CA ALA A 27 16.76 45.72 26.23
C ALA A 27 15.73 44.75 25.60
N GLU A 28 14.56 45.30 25.30
CA GLU A 28 13.58 44.74 24.37
C GLU A 28 14.19 44.57 22.97
N LEU A 29 13.78 43.51 22.26
CA LEU A 29 13.69 43.54 20.79
C LEU A 29 12.80 42.39 20.31
N SER A 30 11.61 42.78 19.86
CA SER A 30 10.75 41.97 19.00
C SER A 30 11.49 41.60 17.72
N LEU A 31 11.47 40.33 17.32
CA LEU A 31 11.73 39.95 15.94
C LEU A 31 10.87 38.75 15.55
N SER A 32 9.96 39.03 14.63
CA SER A 32 9.12 38.07 13.93
C SER A 32 9.98 37.06 13.17
N TYR A 33 9.63 35.77 13.23
CA TYR A 33 10.15 34.77 12.30
C TYR A 33 8.98 34.05 11.64
N GLY A 34 8.73 34.41 10.37
CA GLY A 34 7.97 33.59 9.43
C GLY A 34 8.82 32.42 8.88
N PRO A 35 8.18 31.39 8.30
CA PRO A 35 8.85 30.15 7.94
C PRO A 35 9.62 30.28 6.61
N LYS A 36 10.95 30.07 6.66
CA LYS A 36 11.78 29.90 5.47
C LYS A 36 11.72 28.45 4.98
N SER A 37 11.30 28.33 3.73
CA SER A 37 11.39 27.16 2.86
C SER A 37 12.83 26.65 2.74
N LEU A 38 13.06 25.40 3.15
CA LEU A 38 14.28 24.64 2.88
C LEU A 38 14.15 23.98 1.49
N TRP A 39 14.84 24.54 0.51
CA TRP A 39 15.24 23.83 -0.70
C TRP A 39 16.51 23.04 -0.41
N LEU A 40 16.46 21.73 -0.63
CA LEU A 40 17.63 20.85 -0.59
C LEU A 40 18.55 21.15 -1.77
N VAL A 41 19.77 21.56 -1.43
CA VAL A 41 20.93 21.65 -2.31
C VAL A 41 21.30 20.25 -2.77
N ASN A 42 21.27 20.01 -4.09
CA ASN A 42 21.82 18.82 -4.72
C ASN A 42 23.26 19.14 -5.17
N ILE A 43 24.22 18.50 -4.52
CA ILE A 43 25.65 18.58 -4.80
C ILE A 43 25.99 17.38 -5.68
N ASN A 44 26.25 17.64 -6.96
CA ASN A 44 27.09 16.79 -7.81
C ASN A 44 27.60 17.65 -8.97
N GLY A 45 28.83 18.13 -8.82
CA GLY A 45 29.62 18.64 -9.93
C GLY A 45 30.56 17.54 -10.41
N PHE A 46 30.60 17.28 -11.72
CA PHE A 46 31.86 17.05 -12.44
C PHE A 46 31.63 17.03 -13.98
N VAL A 47 32.45 17.86 -14.64
CA VAL A 47 33.01 17.81 -16.02
C VAL A 47 32.11 18.00 -17.25
N GLY A 48 32.27 19.17 -17.89
CA GLY A 48 32.15 19.29 -19.35
C GLY A 48 33.49 18.97 -20.02
N PRO A 49 33.50 18.69 -21.33
CA PRO A 49 33.72 19.84 -22.20
C PRO A 49 32.82 19.90 -23.45
N THR A 50 32.57 21.14 -23.82
CA THR A 50 32.28 21.69 -25.14
C THR A 50 33.00 20.91 -26.25
N ILE A 51 32.33 20.71 -27.40
CA ILE A 51 32.80 21.10 -28.76
C ILE A 51 31.95 20.44 -29.88
N PHE A 52 31.75 21.25 -30.94
CA PHE A 52 31.34 21.00 -32.33
C PHE A 52 29.89 20.62 -32.68
N SER A 53 29.22 21.67 -33.21
CA SER A 53 28.17 21.62 -34.22
C SER A 53 28.70 21.01 -35.52
N ALA A 54 28.04 19.97 -36.02
CA ALA A 54 28.15 19.55 -37.41
C ALA A 54 26.81 18.97 -37.88
N SER A 55 26.15 19.70 -38.76
CA SER A 55 25.03 19.25 -39.56
C SER A 55 25.51 18.15 -40.51
N VAL A 56 24.99 16.93 -40.37
CA VAL A 56 25.12 15.88 -41.38
C VAL A 56 23.73 15.43 -41.79
N THR A 57 23.28 16.00 -42.91
CA THR A 57 22.25 15.42 -43.77
C THR A 57 22.80 14.12 -44.37
N SER A 58 22.26 12.98 -43.94
CA SER A 58 22.44 11.71 -44.62
C SER A 58 21.07 11.13 -44.94
N ALA A 59 20.71 11.22 -46.22
CA ALA A 59 19.56 10.55 -46.80
C ALA A 59 19.81 9.04 -46.78
N VAL A 60 19.02 8.32 -46.00
CA VAL A 60 18.95 6.85 -46.06
C VAL A 60 17.86 6.48 -47.07
N PRO A 61 18.18 5.75 -48.14
CA PRO A 61 17.17 5.29 -49.08
C PRO A 61 16.25 4.25 -48.42
N GLU A 62 14.94 4.51 -48.48
CA GLU A 62 13.88 3.56 -48.15
C GLU A 62 14.02 2.30 -48.99
N LYS A 63 14.60 1.24 -48.39
CA LYS A 63 14.53 -0.09 -48.95
C LYS A 63 13.18 -0.69 -48.58
N ILE A 64 12.21 -0.52 -49.48
CA ILE A 64 10.92 -1.20 -49.48
C ILE A 64 11.20 -2.71 -49.51
N ILE A 65 11.11 -3.36 -48.35
CA ILE A 65 10.98 -4.81 -48.26
C ILE A 65 9.48 -5.09 -48.41
N GLN A 66 9.06 -5.43 -49.63
CA GLN A 66 7.79 -6.12 -49.83
C GLN A 66 7.94 -7.52 -49.23
N GLU A 67 7.39 -7.74 -48.04
CA GLU A 67 7.17 -9.09 -47.54
C GLU A 67 5.97 -9.72 -48.29
N PRO A 68 6.07 -11.01 -48.66
CA PRO A 68 5.08 -11.67 -49.47
C PRO A 68 3.78 -11.92 -48.69
N PHE A 69 2.69 -11.68 -49.40
CA PHE A 69 1.33 -12.13 -49.13
C PHE A 69 1.33 -13.54 -48.50
N PHE A 70 0.76 -13.67 -47.29
CA PHE A 70 0.38 -14.95 -46.70
C PHE A 70 -0.61 -15.64 -47.66
N LYS A 71 -0.14 -16.66 -48.39
CA LYS A 71 -1.03 -17.64 -49.01
C LYS A 71 -1.53 -18.56 -47.90
N GLU A 72 -2.84 -18.74 -47.85
CA GLU A 72 -3.49 -19.74 -47.01
C GLU A 72 -2.86 -21.12 -47.25
N PRO A 73 -2.62 -21.92 -46.20
CA PRO A 73 -2.14 -23.28 -46.37
C PRO A 73 -3.21 -24.12 -47.10
N PRO A 74 -2.84 -24.94 -48.10
CA PRO A 74 -3.77 -25.84 -48.74
C PRO A 74 -4.30 -26.85 -47.71
N ALA A 75 -5.60 -27.13 -47.78
CA ALA A 75 -6.27 -28.14 -46.99
C ALA A 75 -5.54 -29.48 -47.11
N LEU A 76 -4.89 -29.90 -46.01
CA LEU A 76 -4.33 -31.24 -45.92
C LEU A 76 -5.49 -32.23 -45.87
N HIS A 77 -5.62 -33.00 -46.95
CA HIS A 77 -6.44 -34.20 -47.01
C HIS A 77 -6.14 -35.11 -45.82
N ALA A 78 -7.21 -35.52 -45.14
CA ALA A 78 -7.17 -36.54 -44.11
C ALA A 78 -6.67 -37.86 -44.70
N THR A 79 -5.38 -38.15 -44.56
CA THR A 79 -4.87 -39.50 -44.76
C THR A 79 -5.26 -40.34 -43.56
N GLN A 80 -6.02 -41.38 -43.89
CA GLN A 80 -6.55 -42.41 -43.01
C GLN A 80 -5.42 -43.17 -42.32
N CYS A 81 -5.04 -42.73 -41.12
CA CYS A 81 -4.13 -43.47 -40.26
C CYS A 81 -4.82 -44.76 -39.80
N HIS A 82 -4.34 -45.90 -40.31
CA HIS A 82 -4.67 -47.23 -39.80
C HIS A 82 -4.31 -47.31 -38.31
N LEU A 83 -5.34 -47.38 -37.47
CA LEU A 83 -5.25 -47.77 -36.07
C LEU A 83 -4.79 -49.24 -36.00
N HIS A 84 -3.48 -49.46 -35.82
CA HIS A 84 -2.97 -50.71 -35.28
C HIS A 84 -3.48 -50.85 -33.84
N LYS A 85 -4.45 -51.76 -33.65
CA LYS A 85 -4.86 -52.24 -32.33
C LYS A 85 -3.68 -52.99 -31.71
N TYR A 86 -2.86 -52.31 -30.92
CA TYR A 86 -1.98 -52.98 -29.97
C TYR A 86 -2.83 -53.43 -28.79
N GLU A 87 -3.06 -54.73 -28.72
CA GLU A 87 -3.69 -55.41 -27.60
C GLU A 87 -2.73 -55.33 -26.41
N TYR A 88 -2.95 -54.34 -25.55
CA TYR A 88 -2.17 -54.11 -24.34
C TYR A 88 -2.56 -55.17 -23.32
N GLN A 89 -1.71 -56.20 -23.15
CA GLN A 89 -1.86 -57.16 -22.06
C GLN A 89 -1.73 -56.39 -20.73
N GLY A 90 -2.87 -56.32 -20.01
CA GLY A 90 -2.98 -55.61 -18.74
C GLY A 90 -2.14 -56.27 -17.65
N VAL A 91 -0.91 -55.78 -17.46
CA VAL A 91 -0.17 -56.01 -16.22
C VAL A 91 -0.75 -55.06 -15.19
N VAL A 92 -1.54 -55.61 -14.26
CA VAL A 92 -2.11 -54.88 -13.12
C VAL A 92 -0.97 -54.61 -12.13
N HIS A 93 -0.22 -53.54 -12.37
CA HIS A 93 0.71 -53.02 -11.37
C HIS A 93 -0.11 -52.40 -10.23
N THR A 94 -0.26 -53.13 -9.14
CA THR A 94 -0.70 -52.57 -7.85
C THR A 94 0.45 -51.72 -7.29
N GLU A 95 0.68 -50.56 -7.87
CA GLU A 95 1.56 -49.55 -7.27
C GLU A 95 0.88 -49.05 -6.00
N LYS A 96 1.43 -49.44 -4.85
CA LYS A 96 1.16 -48.78 -3.58
C LYS A 96 1.61 -47.33 -3.73
N THR A 97 0.69 -46.42 -3.99
CA THR A 97 0.90 -44.98 -3.89
C THR A 97 1.16 -44.65 -2.43
N ILE A 98 2.43 -44.73 -2.02
CA ILE A 98 2.91 -44.16 -0.76
C ILE A 98 2.68 -42.67 -0.91
N THR A 99 1.58 -42.19 -0.33
CA THR A 99 1.22 -40.78 -0.29
C THR A 99 2.13 -40.15 0.77
N THR A 100 3.37 -39.90 0.40
CA THR A 100 4.34 -39.25 1.30
C THR A 100 3.86 -37.82 1.51
N GLU A 101 3.50 -37.48 2.75
CA GLU A 101 3.11 -36.12 3.11
C GLU A 101 4.21 -35.14 2.64
N PRO A 102 3.84 -33.96 2.09
CA PRO A 102 4.84 -32.98 1.69
C PRO A 102 5.74 -32.56 2.87
N GLN A 103 7.05 -32.49 2.66
CA GLN A 103 8.03 -32.23 3.73
C GLN A 103 7.73 -30.98 4.57
N HIS A 104 7.19 -29.91 3.96
CA HIS A 104 6.85 -28.68 4.68
C HIS A 104 5.73 -28.87 5.71
N ILE A 105 4.82 -29.82 5.50
CA ILE A 105 3.76 -30.17 6.45
C ILE A 105 4.36 -30.88 7.67
N ILE A 106 5.30 -31.81 7.44
CA ILE A 106 6.05 -32.48 8.50
C ILE A 106 6.85 -31.44 9.30
N ASP A 107 7.54 -30.53 8.61
CA ASP A 107 8.31 -29.46 9.23
C ASP A 107 7.44 -28.52 10.08
N CYS A 108 6.24 -28.18 9.61
CA CYS A 108 5.27 -27.38 10.35
C CYS A 108 4.86 -28.00 11.70
N ARG A 109 4.84 -29.34 11.80
CA ARG A 109 4.51 -30.08 13.02
C ARG A 109 5.72 -30.33 13.92
N THR A 110 6.91 -30.46 13.34
CA THR A 110 8.12 -30.94 14.04
C THR A 110 9.09 -29.83 14.42
N LEU A 111 9.19 -28.76 13.64
CA LEU A 111 10.14 -27.67 13.88
C LEU A 111 9.53 -26.57 14.76
N SER A 112 10.37 -25.96 15.61
CA SER A 112 10.00 -24.72 16.30
C SER A 112 9.77 -23.58 15.32
N ALA A 113 8.97 -22.57 15.71
CA ALA A 113 8.66 -21.42 14.86
C ALA A 113 9.92 -20.72 14.31
N THR A 114 10.95 -20.58 15.15
CA THR A 114 12.23 -19.98 14.76
C THR A 114 12.99 -20.86 13.75
N ALA A 115 13.03 -22.17 13.98
CA ALA A 115 13.67 -23.10 13.05
C ALA A 115 12.95 -23.15 11.70
N LEU A 116 11.61 -23.13 11.71
CA LEU A 116 10.77 -23.11 10.52
C LEU A 116 11.02 -21.85 9.69
N ARG A 117 11.03 -20.66 10.30
CA ARG A 117 11.34 -19.39 9.62
C ARG A 117 12.76 -19.35 9.05
N ARG A 118 13.72 -20.00 9.73
CA ARG A 118 15.11 -20.10 9.26
C ARG A 118 15.26 -21.04 8.06
N LYS A 119 14.46 -22.12 8.00
CA LYS A 119 14.43 -23.07 6.87
C LYS A 119 13.73 -22.45 5.65
N TYR A 120 12.59 -21.80 5.86
CA TYR A 120 11.73 -21.20 4.82
C TYR A 120 11.84 -19.67 4.79
N LYS A 121 13.03 -19.15 4.46
CA LYS A 121 13.36 -17.71 4.58
C LYS A 121 12.52 -16.82 3.65
N ALA A 122 12.28 -17.27 2.41
CA ALA A 122 11.57 -16.48 1.40
C ALA A 122 10.07 -16.36 1.74
N GLU A 123 9.48 -17.47 2.19
CA GLU A 123 8.12 -17.57 2.68
C GLU A 123 7.94 -16.72 3.93
N ALA A 124 8.88 -16.82 4.89
CA ALA A 124 8.85 -16.03 6.11
C ALA A 124 8.93 -14.52 5.82
N SER A 125 9.74 -14.12 4.84
CA SER A 125 9.79 -12.73 4.38
C SER A 125 8.47 -12.27 3.77
N SER A 126 7.86 -13.10 2.92
CA SER A 126 6.57 -12.80 2.29
C SER A 126 5.43 -12.71 3.31
N HIS A 127 5.42 -13.60 4.31
CA HIS A 127 4.50 -13.58 5.45
C HIS A 127 4.61 -12.28 6.25
N ARG A 128 5.83 -11.85 6.60
CA ARG A 128 6.05 -10.55 7.27
C ARG A 128 5.58 -9.37 6.41
N ASN A 129 5.88 -9.39 5.12
CA ASN A 129 5.44 -8.33 4.20
C ASN A 129 3.91 -8.25 4.10
N MET A 130 3.22 -9.39 4.11
CA MET A 130 1.75 -9.45 4.15
C MET A 130 1.22 -8.81 5.44
N LEU A 131 1.71 -9.22 6.61
CA LEU A 131 1.34 -8.63 7.90
C LEU A 131 1.60 -7.12 7.94
N HIS A 132 2.74 -6.68 7.42
CA HIS A 132 3.06 -5.26 7.34
C HIS A 132 2.12 -4.48 6.41
N ARG A 133 1.66 -5.08 5.31
CA ARG A 133 0.65 -4.45 4.42
C ARG A 133 -0.69 -4.30 5.11
N ALA A 134 -1.14 -5.30 5.87
CA ALA A 134 -2.35 -5.17 6.69
C ALA A 134 -2.24 -4.02 7.67
N LEU A 135 -1.13 -3.95 8.42
CA LEU A 135 -0.90 -2.89 9.39
C LEU A 135 -0.84 -1.48 8.76
N ARG A 136 -0.25 -1.33 7.57
CA ARG A 136 -0.01 -0.01 6.95
C ARG A 136 -1.10 0.44 5.99
N ARG A 137 -1.74 -0.49 5.28
CA ARG A 137 -2.67 -0.21 4.18
C ARG A 137 -4.10 -0.61 4.49
N GLY A 138 -4.35 -1.27 5.62
CA GLY A 138 -5.68 -1.74 6.02
C GLY A 138 -6.14 -2.98 5.23
N ASN A 139 -5.20 -3.79 4.73
CA ASN A 139 -5.55 -5.11 4.19
C ASN A 139 -6.06 -6.02 5.33
N VAL A 140 -7.07 -6.83 5.05
CA VAL A 140 -7.60 -7.81 6.02
C VAL A 140 -6.78 -9.10 5.92
N ILE A 141 -6.52 -9.77 7.04
CA ILE A 141 -5.80 -11.04 7.07
C ILE A 141 -6.66 -12.08 7.78
N HIS A 142 -6.89 -13.21 7.11
CA HIS A 142 -7.58 -14.35 7.68
C HIS A 142 -6.81 -14.91 8.90
N PRO A 143 -7.49 -15.37 9.97
CA PRO A 143 -6.84 -15.90 11.17
C PRO A 143 -5.78 -16.97 10.89
N ASP A 144 -6.03 -17.87 9.93
CA ASP A 144 -5.09 -18.92 9.51
C ASP A 144 -3.76 -18.39 8.96
N PHE A 145 -3.71 -17.12 8.55
CA PHE A 145 -2.49 -16.51 8.02
C PHE A 145 -1.75 -15.66 9.06
N GLN A 146 -2.26 -15.54 10.29
CA GLN A 146 -1.55 -14.83 11.37
C GLN A 146 -0.28 -15.57 11.76
N LYS A 147 -0.36 -16.90 11.91
CA LYS A 147 0.78 -17.75 12.27
C LYS A 147 1.51 -18.25 11.01
N PHE A 148 2.84 -18.20 11.04
CA PHE A 148 3.67 -18.60 9.90
C PHE A 148 3.51 -20.09 9.52
N CYS A 149 3.38 -20.97 10.51
CA CYS A 149 3.15 -22.40 10.30
C CYS A 149 1.84 -22.67 9.53
N SER A 150 0.73 -22.04 9.96
CA SER A 150 -0.56 -22.13 9.29
C SER A 150 -0.51 -21.53 7.87
N PHE A 151 0.12 -20.36 7.70
CA PHE A 151 0.37 -19.78 6.37
C PHE A 151 1.11 -20.75 5.43
N LEU A 152 2.20 -21.36 5.89
CA LEU A 152 3.00 -22.30 5.10
C LEU A 152 2.23 -23.59 4.78
N THR A 153 1.36 -24.03 5.67
CA THR A 153 0.50 -25.22 5.48
C THR A 153 -0.51 -25.01 4.35
N HIS A 154 -1.10 -23.82 4.25
CA HIS A 154 -2.09 -23.53 3.21
C HIS A 154 -1.48 -23.14 1.86
N ILE A 155 -0.39 -22.40 1.86
CA ILE A 155 0.21 -21.83 0.64
C ILE A 155 1.35 -22.67 0.08
N GLY A 156 2.03 -23.43 0.95
CA GLY A 156 3.19 -24.22 0.59
C GLY A 156 4.45 -23.38 0.33
N PRO A 157 5.58 -24.05 0.09
CA PRO A 157 6.86 -23.41 -0.20
C PRO A 157 6.81 -22.67 -1.55
N VAL A 158 7.69 -21.67 -1.71
CA VAL A 158 7.79 -20.94 -2.97
C VAL A 158 8.24 -21.91 -4.09
N PRO A 159 7.48 -22.05 -5.20
CA PRO A 159 7.78 -23.06 -6.22
C PRO A 159 9.03 -22.75 -7.05
N CYS A 160 9.38 -21.46 -7.20
CA CYS A 160 10.57 -21.04 -7.92
C CYS A 160 11.18 -19.77 -7.32
N GLY A 161 12.51 -19.65 -7.39
CA GLY A 161 13.23 -18.46 -6.92
C GLY A 161 12.72 -17.20 -7.62
N GLY A 162 12.26 -16.22 -6.85
CA GLY A 162 11.78 -14.93 -7.35
C GLY A 162 10.26 -14.80 -7.49
N ALA A 163 9.48 -15.85 -7.20
CA ALA A 163 8.05 -15.69 -6.99
C ALA A 163 7.78 -14.95 -5.66
N SER A 164 6.70 -14.18 -5.62
CA SER A 164 6.26 -13.43 -4.44
C SER A 164 4.78 -13.65 -4.19
N LEU A 165 4.33 -13.40 -2.96
CA LEU A 165 2.94 -13.58 -2.58
C LEU A 165 2.07 -12.51 -3.26
N ASP A 166 1.10 -12.95 -4.05
CA ASP A 166 0.14 -12.12 -4.79
C ASP A 166 -1.30 -12.52 -4.46
N ARG A 167 -2.22 -11.55 -4.47
CA ARG A 167 -3.66 -11.81 -4.32
C ARG A 167 -4.23 -12.22 -5.67
N ILE A 168 -5.09 -13.23 -5.74
CA ILE A 168 -5.65 -13.70 -7.02
C ILE A 168 -6.57 -12.64 -7.63
N SER A 169 -7.40 -12.01 -6.79
CA SER A 169 -8.18 -10.83 -7.13
C SER A 169 -7.63 -9.62 -6.37
N ASN A 170 -7.40 -8.50 -7.06
CA ASN A 170 -6.93 -7.28 -6.41
C ASN A 170 -8.05 -6.44 -5.79
N ASP A 171 -9.29 -6.66 -6.20
CA ASP A 171 -10.48 -6.01 -5.66
C ASP A 171 -10.77 -6.48 -4.23
N ASP A 172 -10.37 -7.72 -3.92
CA ASP A 172 -10.44 -8.25 -2.57
C ASP A 172 -9.20 -7.82 -1.75
N LEU A 173 -9.45 -7.14 -0.63
CA LEU A 173 -8.41 -6.67 0.28
C LEU A 173 -7.92 -7.75 1.24
N GLU A 174 -8.62 -8.88 1.31
CA GLU A 174 -8.36 -9.98 2.25
C GLU A 174 -7.27 -10.94 1.75
N TYR A 175 -6.34 -11.28 2.66
CA TYR A 175 -5.42 -12.39 2.50
C TYR A 175 -5.98 -13.63 3.21
N ALA A 176 -6.52 -14.58 2.43
CA ALA A 176 -7.09 -15.83 2.95
C ALA A 176 -6.65 -17.06 2.12
N PRO A 177 -6.75 -18.28 2.67
CA PRO A 177 -6.59 -19.52 1.90
C PRO A 177 -7.44 -19.50 0.63
N GLY A 178 -6.86 -19.88 -0.51
CA GLY A 178 -7.54 -19.87 -1.81
C GLY A 178 -7.71 -18.49 -2.46
N LYS A 179 -7.40 -17.38 -1.77
CA LYS A 179 -7.43 -16.01 -2.34
C LYS A 179 -6.06 -15.47 -2.73
N VAL A 180 -5.01 -16.18 -2.37
CA VAL A 180 -3.62 -15.76 -2.61
C VAL A 180 -2.83 -16.89 -3.27
N ARG A 181 -1.76 -16.53 -3.97
CA ARG A 181 -0.89 -17.49 -4.65
C ARG A 181 0.55 -16.99 -4.72
N TRP A 182 1.49 -17.90 -4.92
CA TRP A 182 2.80 -17.53 -5.43
C TRP A 182 2.69 -17.11 -6.89
N ALA A 183 3.21 -15.93 -7.22
CA ALA A 183 3.21 -15.40 -8.57
C ALA A 183 4.59 -14.86 -8.94
N ASP A 184 4.99 -15.06 -10.19
CA ASP A 184 6.18 -14.43 -10.74
C ASP A 184 5.96 -12.92 -10.94
N ARG A 185 7.05 -12.18 -11.15
CA ARG A 185 7.01 -10.72 -11.35
C ARG A 185 6.10 -10.32 -12.52
N ARG A 186 6.03 -11.13 -13.58
CA ARG A 186 5.20 -10.88 -14.76
C ARG A 186 3.71 -11.01 -14.45
N THR A 187 3.33 -12.05 -13.74
CA THR A 187 1.95 -12.33 -13.32
C THR A 187 1.48 -11.25 -12.35
N GLN A 188 2.30 -10.94 -11.33
CA GLN A 188 1.97 -9.88 -10.36
C GLN A 188 1.82 -8.51 -11.06
N ASN A 189 2.71 -8.17 -11.98
CA ASN A 189 2.57 -6.91 -12.76
C ASN A 189 1.32 -6.88 -13.63
N SER A 190 0.88 -8.03 -14.16
CA SER A 190 -0.34 -8.11 -14.97
C SER A 190 -1.60 -8.00 -14.11
N ASN A 191 -1.49 -8.36 -12.83
CA ASN A 191 -2.58 -8.31 -11.87
C ASN A 191 -2.81 -6.89 -11.33
N LYS A 192 -1.79 -6.01 -11.31
CA LYS A 192 -1.91 -4.67 -10.73
C LYS A 192 -3.09 -3.91 -11.35
N GLY A 193 -3.92 -3.29 -10.50
CA GLY A 193 -5.11 -2.54 -10.93
C GLY A 193 -4.82 -1.31 -11.80
N ASP A 194 -3.57 -0.85 -11.86
CA ASP A 194 -3.13 0.21 -12.79
C ASP A 194 -2.83 -0.32 -14.20
N THR A 195 -2.98 -1.63 -14.43
CA THR A 195 -2.79 -2.24 -15.75
C THR A 195 -3.95 -1.87 -16.65
N LEU A 196 -3.68 -1.04 -17.65
CA LEU A 196 -4.63 -0.73 -18.71
C LEU A 196 -5.03 -2.02 -19.46
N LEU A 197 -6.30 -2.38 -19.34
CA LEU A 197 -6.95 -3.46 -20.06
C LEU A 197 -7.78 -2.87 -21.21
N PHE A 198 -7.66 -3.49 -22.38
CA PHE A 198 -8.42 -3.16 -23.57
C PHE A 198 -9.27 -4.37 -23.96
N GLN A 199 -10.57 -4.18 -24.12
CA GLN A 199 -11.51 -5.26 -24.44
C GLN A 199 -11.82 -5.25 -25.95
N CYS A 200 -11.62 -6.39 -26.62
CA CYS A 200 -12.01 -6.53 -28.02
C CYS A 200 -13.52 -6.82 -28.10
N SER A 201 -14.30 -5.92 -28.74
CA SER A 201 -15.75 -6.08 -28.87
C SER A 201 -16.15 -7.35 -29.63
N ARG A 202 -15.37 -7.73 -30.64
CA ARG A 202 -15.65 -8.90 -31.50
C ARG A 202 -15.37 -10.24 -30.84
N SER A 203 -14.35 -10.32 -29.99
CA SER A 203 -13.88 -11.60 -29.41
C SER A 203 -14.09 -11.70 -27.90
N ASN A 204 -14.50 -10.61 -27.25
CA ASN A 204 -14.65 -10.47 -25.81
C ASN A 204 -13.38 -10.82 -25.00
N LYS A 205 -12.20 -10.72 -25.64
CA LYS A 205 -10.90 -10.96 -25.03
C LYS A 205 -10.29 -9.66 -24.51
N ASN A 206 -9.66 -9.74 -23.35
CA ASN A 206 -8.92 -8.64 -22.74
C ASN A 206 -7.43 -8.70 -23.10
N TYR A 207 -6.87 -7.54 -23.45
CA TYR A 207 -5.47 -7.37 -23.77
C TYR A 207 -4.85 -6.30 -22.87
N THR A 208 -3.66 -6.57 -22.35
CA THR A 208 -2.88 -5.54 -21.63
C THR A 208 -2.12 -4.68 -22.63
N ALA A 209 -1.81 -3.42 -22.26
CA ALA A 209 -0.99 -2.53 -23.08
C ALA A 209 0.33 -3.18 -23.55
N SER A 210 0.98 -3.92 -22.65
CA SER A 210 2.24 -4.63 -22.92
C SER A 210 2.07 -5.74 -23.95
N ARG A 211 0.93 -6.45 -23.93
CA ARG A 211 0.62 -7.51 -24.89
C ARG A 211 0.34 -6.92 -26.27
N LEU A 212 -0.45 -5.85 -26.34
CA LEU A 212 -0.73 -5.14 -27.58
C LEU A 212 0.53 -4.57 -28.21
N ALA A 213 1.40 -3.96 -27.41
CA ALA A 213 2.70 -3.45 -27.84
C ALA A 213 3.54 -4.53 -28.54
N LYS A 214 3.63 -5.73 -27.97
CA LYS A 214 4.33 -6.87 -28.58
C LYS A 214 3.65 -7.36 -29.86
N LEU A 215 2.33 -7.53 -29.84
CA LEU A 215 1.55 -8.01 -31.00
C LEU A 215 1.67 -7.06 -32.19
N GLN A 216 1.69 -5.75 -31.94
CA GLN A 216 1.74 -4.72 -32.97
C GLN A 216 3.15 -4.22 -33.28
N LYS A 217 4.18 -4.75 -32.59
CA LYS A 217 5.57 -4.30 -32.69
C LYS A 217 5.73 -2.78 -32.45
N VAL A 218 5.00 -2.22 -31.49
CA VAL A 218 5.10 -0.81 -31.07
C VAL A 218 5.49 -0.67 -29.61
N SER A 219 5.90 0.52 -29.17
CA SER A 219 6.19 0.75 -27.75
C SER A 219 4.89 0.72 -26.91
N PRO A 220 4.92 0.27 -25.64
CA PRO A 220 3.78 0.41 -24.73
C PRO A 220 3.32 1.85 -24.55
N ASN A 221 4.23 2.83 -24.68
CA ASN A 221 3.88 4.24 -24.63
C ASN A 221 3.00 4.67 -25.81
N THR A 222 3.20 4.08 -27.00
CA THR A 222 2.34 4.31 -28.17
C THR A 222 0.91 3.86 -27.89
N ILE A 223 0.73 2.70 -27.25
CA ILE A 223 -0.60 2.20 -26.86
C ILE A 223 -1.27 3.16 -25.87
N ARG A 224 -0.56 3.62 -24.84
CA ARG A 224 -1.07 4.63 -23.88
C ARG A 224 -1.43 5.96 -24.55
N THR A 225 -0.60 6.41 -25.49
CA THR A 225 -0.82 7.65 -26.23
C THR A 225 -2.05 7.55 -27.13
N ARG A 226 -2.34 6.37 -27.71
CA ARG A 226 -3.58 6.15 -28.48
C ARG A 226 -4.82 6.26 -27.61
N LEU A 227 -4.80 5.64 -26.42
CA LEU A 227 -5.89 5.79 -25.43
C LEU A 227 -6.07 7.26 -25.03
N ALA A 228 -4.99 7.96 -24.70
CA ALA A 228 -5.03 9.39 -24.34
C ALA A 228 -5.55 10.28 -25.48
N ARG A 229 -5.41 9.86 -26.74
CA ARG A 229 -5.96 10.53 -27.93
C ARG A 229 -7.41 10.13 -28.25
N GLY A 230 -8.07 9.36 -27.37
CA GLY A 230 -9.46 8.94 -27.52
C GLY A 230 -9.69 7.86 -28.58
N TRP A 231 -8.69 7.02 -28.85
CA TRP A 231 -8.91 5.80 -29.64
C TRP A 231 -9.78 4.84 -28.84
N SER A 232 -10.66 4.11 -29.52
CA SER A 232 -11.45 3.05 -28.87
C SER A 232 -10.59 1.82 -28.65
N ASP A 233 -10.99 0.95 -27.73
CA ASP A 233 -10.28 -0.30 -27.44
C ASP A 233 -10.04 -1.12 -28.72
N ASP A 234 -11.05 -1.26 -29.59
CA ASP A 234 -10.92 -1.98 -30.85
C ASP A 234 -9.89 -1.34 -31.80
N GLU A 235 -9.88 -0.01 -31.93
CA GLU A 235 -8.87 0.69 -32.76
C GLU A 235 -7.46 0.52 -32.18
N ILE A 236 -7.35 0.54 -30.85
CA ILE A 236 -6.09 0.32 -30.16
C ILE A 236 -5.62 -1.11 -30.39
N ILE A 237 -6.52 -2.10 -30.34
CA ILE A 237 -6.25 -3.53 -30.54
C ILE A 237 -5.88 -3.81 -32.01
N GLU A 238 -6.58 -3.20 -32.97
CA GLU A 238 -6.31 -3.30 -34.40
C GLU A 238 -5.07 -2.50 -34.82
N GLY A 239 -4.64 -1.54 -34.01
CA GLY A 239 -3.48 -0.69 -34.26
C GLY A 239 -3.69 0.34 -35.37
N LYS A 240 -4.92 0.47 -35.88
CA LYS A 240 -5.33 1.40 -36.93
C LYS A 240 -6.49 2.26 -36.44
N ARG A 241 -6.39 3.57 -36.65
CA ARG A 241 -7.49 4.48 -36.34
C ARG A 241 -8.54 4.30 -37.43
N GLN A 242 -9.78 4.02 -37.06
CA GLN A 242 -10.84 4.08 -38.06
C GLN A 242 -11.05 5.55 -38.46
N ASP A 243 -11.32 5.76 -39.74
CA ASP A 243 -11.49 7.11 -40.27
C ASP A 243 -12.66 7.81 -39.54
N ARG A 244 -12.46 9.09 -39.20
CA ARG A 244 -13.42 9.89 -38.42
C ARG A 244 -14.80 9.96 -39.10
N SER A 245 -14.82 9.82 -40.43
CA SER A 245 -16.03 9.79 -41.25
C SER A 245 -17.01 8.67 -40.85
N LEU A 246 -16.52 7.51 -40.39
CA LEU A 246 -17.34 6.38 -39.96
C LEU A 246 -17.84 6.51 -38.52
N ARG A 247 -17.03 7.09 -37.62
CA ARG A 247 -17.39 7.31 -36.20
C ARG A 247 -18.57 8.27 -36.01
N SER A 248 -18.69 9.28 -36.87
CA SER A 248 -19.74 10.30 -36.75
C SER A 248 -21.16 9.70 -36.86
N ARG A 249 -21.31 8.57 -37.58
CA ARG A 249 -22.60 7.88 -37.72
C ARG A 249 -23.00 7.02 -36.52
N HIS A 250 -22.04 6.56 -35.72
CA HIS A 250 -22.31 5.61 -34.62
C HIS A 250 -22.50 6.32 -33.26
N ILE A 251 -21.79 7.45 -33.04
CA ILE A 251 -21.92 8.27 -31.83
C ILE A 251 -23.28 8.98 -31.76
N SER A 252 -23.88 9.29 -32.91
CA SER A 252 -25.21 9.93 -32.99
C SER A 252 -26.36 9.04 -32.53
N GLN A 253 -26.18 7.73 -32.37
CA GLN A 253 -27.24 6.84 -31.85
C GLN A 253 -27.10 6.56 -30.34
N GLN A 254 -25.88 6.36 -29.83
CA GLN A 254 -25.67 6.09 -28.40
C GLN A 254 -25.77 7.34 -27.51
N SER A 255 -25.40 8.52 -28.02
CA SER A 255 -25.45 9.77 -27.24
C SER A 255 -26.87 10.24 -26.91
N TYR A 256 -27.89 9.84 -27.68
CA TYR A 256 -29.28 10.18 -27.39
C TYR A 256 -29.84 9.39 -26.20
N LEU A 257 -29.37 8.18 -25.95
CA LEU A 257 -29.85 7.36 -24.83
C LEU A 257 -29.18 7.72 -23.49
N HIS A 258 -27.92 8.15 -23.49
CA HIS A 258 -27.21 8.49 -22.24
C HIS A 258 -27.57 9.87 -21.69
N LYS A 259 -27.93 10.83 -22.56
CA LYS A 259 -28.20 12.22 -22.19
C LYS A 259 -29.52 12.44 -21.43
N GLN A 260 -30.39 11.42 -21.37
CA GLN A 260 -31.64 11.50 -20.61
C GLN A 260 -31.48 11.12 -19.12
N ASN A 261 -30.51 10.28 -18.76
CA ASN A 261 -30.29 9.90 -17.35
C ASN A 261 -29.41 10.89 -16.56
N ASP A 262 -28.63 11.71 -17.26
CA ASP A 262 -27.62 12.59 -16.64
C ASP A 262 -28.18 13.97 -16.24
N ARG A 263 -29.44 14.27 -16.57
CA ARG A 263 -30.06 15.58 -16.30
C ARG A 263 -30.54 15.77 -14.85
N THR A 264 -30.46 14.75 -14.01
CA THR A 264 -30.93 14.79 -12.60
C THR A 264 -29.82 14.90 -11.57
N GLN A 265 -28.54 14.84 -11.95
CA GLN A 265 -27.44 15.03 -11.01
C GLN A 265 -26.81 16.41 -11.22
N LEU A 266 -27.11 17.33 -10.31
CA LEU A 266 -26.37 18.58 -10.19
C LEU A 266 -24.88 18.26 -10.05
N PRO A 267 -23.97 18.98 -10.74
CA PRO A 267 -22.54 18.73 -10.65
C PRO A 267 -22.08 18.94 -9.20
N THR A 268 -21.89 17.85 -8.46
CA THR A 268 -21.29 17.90 -7.14
C THR A 268 -19.84 18.35 -7.30
N ARG A 269 -19.45 19.39 -6.57
CA ARG A 269 -18.06 19.84 -6.49
C ARG A 269 -17.17 18.63 -6.20
N GLU A 270 -16.11 18.45 -6.99
CA GLU A 270 -15.11 17.43 -6.70
C GLU A 270 -14.53 17.66 -5.30
N LYS A 271 -14.52 16.59 -4.49
CA LYS A 271 -13.96 16.64 -3.14
C LYS A 271 -12.46 16.84 -3.22
N THR A 272 -11.94 17.72 -2.37
CA THR A 272 -10.51 17.90 -2.19
C THR A 272 -9.89 16.66 -1.56
N SER A 273 -8.57 16.49 -1.71
CA SER A 273 -7.84 15.38 -1.07
C SER A 273 -7.97 15.37 0.46
N GLY A 274 -8.07 16.55 1.09
CA GLY A 274 -8.32 16.70 2.52
C GLY A 274 -9.70 16.20 2.94
N GLU A 275 -10.75 16.55 2.18
CA GLU A 275 -12.12 16.08 2.43
C GLU A 275 -12.24 14.56 2.28
N LEU A 276 -11.60 13.98 1.27
CA LEU A 276 -11.55 12.53 1.09
C LEU A 276 -10.80 11.84 2.25
N ALA A 277 -9.69 12.40 2.72
CA ALA A 277 -8.96 11.88 3.87
C ALA A 277 -9.79 11.95 5.16
N TRP A 278 -10.51 13.05 5.37
CA TRP A 278 -11.42 13.26 6.49
C TRP A 278 -12.56 12.23 6.49
N GLU A 279 -13.24 12.06 5.36
CA GLU A 279 -14.30 11.05 5.21
C GLU A 279 -13.78 9.64 5.45
N LYS A 280 -12.57 9.33 4.99
CA LYS A 280 -11.96 8.02 5.21
C LYS A 280 -11.71 7.77 6.70
N ARG A 281 -11.19 8.75 7.44
CA ARG A 281 -10.98 8.62 8.90
C ARG A 281 -12.30 8.47 9.65
N ALA A 282 -13.32 9.26 9.29
CA ALA A 282 -14.66 9.14 9.85
C ALA A 282 -15.24 7.73 9.64
N LYS A 283 -15.12 7.18 8.42
CA LYS A 283 -15.55 5.81 8.10
C LYS A 283 -14.77 4.76 8.86
N THR A 284 -13.46 4.92 9.01
CA THR A 284 -12.64 4.00 9.81
C THR A 284 -13.06 4.02 11.28
N ALA A 285 -13.20 5.19 11.89
CA ALA A 285 -13.66 5.29 13.28
C ALA A 285 -15.05 4.66 13.48
N GLN A 286 -15.98 4.91 12.55
CA GLN A 286 -17.31 4.29 12.56
C GLN A 286 -17.23 2.76 12.44
N TRP A 287 -16.39 2.24 11.54
CA TRP A 287 -16.22 0.80 11.36
C TRP A 287 -15.76 0.10 12.64
N TYR A 288 -14.76 0.65 13.35
CA TYR A 288 -14.28 0.08 14.63
C TYR A 288 -15.39 0.07 15.68
N ARG A 289 -16.18 1.16 15.77
CA ARG A 289 -17.33 1.22 16.68
C ARG A 289 -18.38 0.16 16.38
N ASP A 290 -18.65 -0.09 15.09
CA ASP A 290 -19.69 -1.03 14.67
C ASP A 290 -19.24 -2.50 14.76
N HIS A 291 -17.95 -2.79 14.56
CA HIS A 291 -17.44 -4.17 14.45
C HIS A 291 -16.74 -4.66 15.72
N GLU A 292 -15.92 -3.82 16.35
CA GLU A 292 -15.13 -4.19 17.52
C GLU A 292 -15.79 -3.68 18.82
N GLY A 293 -16.77 -2.79 18.73
CA GLY A 293 -17.38 -2.13 19.89
C GLY A 293 -16.47 -1.10 20.57
N GLU A 294 -15.27 -0.88 20.03
CA GLU A 294 -14.23 0.00 20.57
C GLU A 294 -14.02 1.22 19.66
N GLU A 295 -13.39 2.26 20.22
CA GLU A 295 -13.00 3.44 19.44
C GLU A 295 -11.61 3.24 18.82
N TYR A 296 -11.43 3.67 17.58
CA TYR A 296 -10.14 3.50 16.91
C TYR A 296 -9.02 4.26 17.64
N CYS A 297 -7.97 3.54 18.02
CA CYS A 297 -6.78 4.10 18.64
C CYS A 297 -5.51 3.47 18.06
N ILE A 298 -4.38 4.18 18.13
CA ILE A 298 -3.07 3.56 17.89
C ILE A 298 -2.88 2.45 18.92
N ALA A 299 -2.22 1.35 18.56
CA ALA A 299 -1.86 0.29 19.50
C ALA A 299 -1.02 0.83 20.67
N ASP A 300 -1.18 0.20 21.84
CA ASP A 300 -0.48 0.58 23.06
C ASP A 300 1.03 0.28 22.99
N LEU A 301 1.78 0.77 23.97
CA LEU A 301 3.25 0.63 23.99
C LEU A 301 3.68 -0.83 24.06
N GLN A 302 2.93 -1.68 24.76
CA GLN A 302 3.23 -3.10 24.90
C GLN A 302 3.07 -3.81 23.54
N THR A 303 1.90 -3.69 22.90
CA THR A 303 1.64 -4.30 21.58
C THR A 303 2.64 -3.80 20.53
N LEU A 304 2.98 -2.50 20.55
CA LEU A 304 3.97 -1.95 19.64
C LEU A 304 5.38 -2.54 19.86
N ASN A 305 5.77 -2.78 21.10
CA ASN A 305 7.05 -3.40 21.43
C ASN A 305 7.09 -4.91 21.15
N GLU A 306 5.98 -5.62 21.29
CA GLU A 306 5.87 -7.02 20.88
C GLU A 306 6.14 -7.15 19.38
N VAL A 307 5.51 -6.32 18.55
CA VAL A 307 5.72 -6.31 17.09
C VAL A 307 7.12 -5.82 16.72
N ALA A 308 7.61 -4.77 17.38
CA ALA A 308 8.95 -4.22 17.11
C ALA A 308 10.07 -5.18 17.54
N GLY A 309 9.86 -5.91 18.64
CA GLY A 309 10.80 -6.87 19.21
C GLY A 309 11.11 -8.03 18.26
N GLU A 310 10.14 -8.45 17.44
CA GLU A 310 10.37 -9.43 16.36
C GLU A 310 11.43 -8.96 15.34
N CYS A 311 11.62 -7.64 15.23
CA CYS A 311 12.60 -7.01 14.34
C CYS A 311 13.84 -6.50 15.10
N GLY A 312 13.97 -6.79 16.40
CA GLY A 312 15.05 -6.27 17.24
C GLY A 312 14.97 -4.77 17.49
N LEU A 313 13.78 -4.17 17.36
CA LEU A 313 13.51 -2.76 17.62
C LEU A 313 12.72 -2.62 18.92
N SER A 314 12.97 -1.55 19.66
CA SER A 314 12.11 -1.13 20.78
C SER A 314 11.61 0.29 20.55
N ILE A 315 10.35 0.52 20.91
CA ILE A 315 9.67 1.81 20.83
C ILE A 315 9.62 2.36 22.25
N SER A 316 10.23 3.53 22.47
CA SER A 316 10.15 4.23 23.75
C SER A 316 8.81 4.93 23.91
N ARG A 317 8.41 5.23 25.17
CA ARG A 317 7.19 5.99 25.47
C ARG A 317 7.19 7.36 24.78
N GLU A 318 8.34 8.03 24.72
CA GLU A 318 8.52 9.33 24.07
C GLU A 318 8.33 9.22 22.54
N ALA A 319 8.80 8.13 21.95
CA ALA A 319 8.58 7.86 20.52
C ALA A 319 7.09 7.64 20.22
N LEU A 320 6.39 6.89 21.09
CA LEU A 320 4.93 6.73 20.98
C LEU A 320 4.22 8.07 21.15
N LYS A 321 4.59 8.88 22.15
CA LYS A 321 4.02 10.22 22.38
C LYS A 321 4.18 11.12 21.16
N ARG A 322 5.36 11.18 20.54
CA ARG A 322 5.58 11.96 19.29
C ARG A 322 4.69 11.48 18.16
N LYS A 323 4.53 10.17 18.00
CA LYS A 323 3.66 9.57 16.98
C LYS A 323 2.19 9.90 17.25
N PHE A 324 1.76 9.78 18.50
CA PHE A 324 0.41 10.10 18.94
C PHE A 324 0.09 11.58 18.76
N ALA A 325 1.01 12.49 19.10
CA ALA A 325 0.85 13.94 18.90
C ALA A 325 0.66 14.33 17.43
N LYS A 326 1.30 13.62 16.49
CA LYS A 326 1.08 13.83 15.05
C LYS A 326 -0.25 13.27 14.56
N TRP A 327 -0.70 12.17 15.15
CA TRP A 327 -1.94 11.48 14.78
C TRP A 327 -3.17 12.19 15.34
N TRP A 328 -3.08 12.75 16.55
CA TRP A 328 -4.21 13.25 17.31
C TRP A 328 -5.03 14.35 16.61
N PRO A 329 -4.45 15.42 16.03
CA PRO A 329 -5.24 16.49 15.40
C PRO A 329 -6.10 16.01 14.23
N ASP A 330 -5.61 15.02 13.50
CA ASP A 330 -6.25 14.44 12.32
C ASP A 330 -7.42 13.53 12.66
N TRP A 331 -7.43 12.96 13.87
CA TRP A 331 -8.38 11.93 14.31
C TRP A 331 -9.34 12.40 15.40
N LYS A 332 -8.93 13.35 16.25
CA LYS A 332 -9.74 13.95 17.33
C LYS A 332 -11.19 14.23 16.94
N PRO A 333 -11.51 14.79 15.76
CA PRO A 333 -12.89 15.13 15.38
C PRO A 333 -13.79 13.92 15.09
N HIS A 334 -13.21 12.73 14.95
CA HIS A 334 -13.91 11.50 14.57
C HIS A 334 -14.09 10.50 15.71
N LEU A 335 -13.41 10.71 16.85
CA LEU A 335 -13.31 9.75 17.94
C LEU A 335 -14.09 10.18 19.18
N ARG A 336 -14.69 9.22 19.88
CA ARG A 336 -15.31 9.43 21.19
C ARG A 336 -14.30 9.24 22.31
N ILE A 337 -13.81 10.35 22.88
CA ILE A 337 -12.73 10.35 23.89
C ILE A 337 -13.05 9.48 25.13
N ASP A 338 -14.33 9.36 25.49
CA ASP A 338 -14.80 8.53 26.62
C ASP A 338 -14.54 7.05 26.42
N ARG A 339 -14.58 6.60 25.15
CA ARG A 339 -14.40 5.20 24.76
C ARG A 339 -12.95 4.85 24.42
N LEU A 340 -12.04 5.81 24.48
CA LEU A 340 -10.61 5.53 24.29
C LEU A 340 -10.05 4.79 25.52
N PRO A 341 -8.99 3.98 25.34
CA PRO A 341 -8.30 3.34 26.46
C PRO A 341 -7.61 4.37 27.35
N ASP A 342 -7.45 4.05 28.63
CA ASP A 342 -7.00 5.03 29.64
C ASP A 342 -5.60 5.58 29.36
N TRP A 343 -4.68 4.75 28.86
CA TRP A 343 -3.35 5.22 28.44
C TRP A 343 -3.42 6.28 27.32
N ALA A 344 -4.42 6.20 26.43
CA ALA A 344 -4.60 7.18 25.37
C ALA A 344 -5.20 8.47 25.93
N LYS A 345 -6.10 8.39 26.91
CA LYS A 345 -6.61 9.56 27.65
C LYS A 345 -5.48 10.29 28.37
N GLU A 346 -4.56 9.55 29.01
CA GLU A 346 -3.35 10.12 29.61
C GLU A 346 -2.47 10.84 28.57
N MET A 347 -2.24 10.22 27.40
CA MET A 347 -1.48 10.88 26.33
C MET A 347 -2.17 12.14 25.80
N ILE A 348 -3.49 12.14 25.68
CA ILE A 348 -4.27 13.32 25.28
C ILE A 348 -4.10 14.44 26.32
N ALA A 349 -4.22 14.12 27.61
CA ALA A 349 -3.98 15.08 28.69
C ALA A 349 -2.56 15.67 28.63
N GLU A 350 -1.54 14.84 28.41
CA GLU A 350 -0.15 15.27 28.26
C GLU A 350 0.10 16.15 27.02
N ILE A 351 -0.64 15.95 25.92
CA ILE A 351 -0.46 16.69 24.65
C ILE A 351 -1.23 18.00 24.67
N GLU A 352 -2.44 18.01 25.22
CA GLU A 352 -3.30 19.20 25.30
C GLU A 352 -2.97 20.08 26.51
N GLY A 353 -2.11 19.62 27.42
CA GLY A 353 -1.75 20.33 28.64
C GLY A 353 -2.95 20.53 29.59
N CYS A 354 -3.97 19.68 29.48
CA CYS A 354 -5.19 19.74 30.28
C CYS A 354 -5.22 18.57 31.27
N SER A 355 -5.72 18.80 32.48
CA SER A 355 -5.98 17.73 33.45
C SER A 355 -7.08 16.78 32.95
N LEU A 356 -7.01 15.50 33.29
CA LEU A 356 -8.08 14.52 33.01
C LEU A 356 -9.44 14.98 33.56
N ILE A 357 -9.42 15.71 34.68
CA ILE A 357 -10.62 16.29 35.30
C ILE A 357 -11.22 17.38 34.40
N GLU A 358 -10.39 18.22 33.78
CA GLU A 358 -10.85 19.28 32.87
C GLU A 358 -11.44 18.70 31.58
N ILE A 359 -10.88 17.60 31.09
CA ILE A 359 -11.41 16.87 29.92
C ILE A 359 -12.81 16.29 30.23
N ALA A 360 -13.00 15.75 31.45
CA ALA A 360 -14.30 15.27 31.89
C ALA A 360 -15.32 16.41 32.11
N GLN A 361 -14.89 17.53 32.69
CA GLN A 361 -15.75 18.70 32.95
C GLN A 361 -16.23 19.41 31.68
N ARG A 362 -15.38 19.52 30.64
CA ARG A 362 -15.79 20.09 29.33
C ARG A 362 -16.92 19.30 28.67
N LYS A 363 -17.07 18.01 28.95
CA LYS A 363 -18.18 17.20 28.44
C LYS A 363 -19.49 17.46 29.17
N GLY A 364 -19.45 17.69 30.48
CA GLY A 364 -20.64 18.04 31.26
C GLY A 364 -21.29 19.32 30.73
N GLN A 365 -20.47 20.35 30.47
CA GLN A 365 -20.97 21.64 29.95
C GLN A 365 -21.50 21.57 28.51
N LEU A 366 -20.99 20.67 27.67
CA LEU A 366 -21.47 20.53 26.29
C LEU A 366 -22.81 19.79 26.20
N HIS A 367 -23.11 18.94 27.19
CA HIS A 367 -24.36 18.18 27.26
C HIS A 367 -25.53 19.00 27.84
N ASP A 368 -25.23 20.11 28.52
CA ASP A 368 -26.22 21.09 29.01
C ASP A 368 -26.52 22.21 28.00
N LEU A 369 -25.77 22.30 26.90
CA LEU A 369 -25.92 23.33 25.85
C LEU A 369 -26.56 22.83 24.55
N LEU A 370 -26.85 21.52 24.46
CA LEU A 370 -27.58 20.86 23.37
C LEU A 370 -28.86 20.25 23.93
#